data_AF-A0A2D6RCU7-F1
#
_entry.id   AF-A0A2D6RCU7-F1
#
_cell.length_a   1.000
_cell.length_b   1.000
_cell.length_c   1.000
_cell.angle_alpha   90.00
_cell.angle_beta   90.00
_cell.angle_gamma   90.00
#
_symmetry.space_group_name_H-M   'P 1'
#
loop_
_entity.id
_entity.type
_entity.pdbx_description
1 polymer ?
#
loop_
_entity_poly.entity_id
_entity_poly.type
_entity_poly.pdbx_seq_one_letter_code
_entity_poly.pdbx_strand_id
1 'polypeptide(L)'
;MKKVINFVLLAASMSAGFATSANANELDDLLKQVKADRISEAKLDKQREAEFVAARADKQALLNKAKAELKAQQDRNARLTKEYAANEITLAQKEQELDNAQGTLGEMFGVSRAAAADAYGMIATSIVSAQFPGRGEALNRIANSKEIPSLPDLEELWFALQTEMTESGKVAQFQTEVTNLDGSKSNETVTRVGTFNLVSANGYLSFNDELNQVQPLAKQPAGYISSEAKSFFTETSGYAPLYLDPSRGAILALETRKRTLMEFYHQGAEVGYGITVLLVIGLLIALERMIVLTSVGSKIKAQTKNMDKPNSNNPLGRLLKVYQENKDADAETLELKLDEQILRETPTVDRGINLIKMFAAIAPLMG
;
A
#
# COMPACT_ATOMS: atom_id res chain seq x y z
N MET A 1 -66.67 37.70 57.27
CA MET A 1 -67.96 37.01 57.11
C MET A 1 -67.99 35.80 58.04
N LYS A 2 -69.02 35.77 58.90
CA LYS A 2 -69.60 34.61 59.61
C LYS A 2 -68.79 33.95 60.74
N LYS A 3 -69.42 34.05 61.93
CA LYS A 3 -69.33 33.23 63.15
C LYS A 3 -68.25 33.61 64.16
N VAL A 4 -68.61 34.50 65.10
CA VAL A 4 -68.70 34.16 66.53
C VAL A 4 -69.78 35.07 67.15
N ILE A 5 -71.04 34.68 66.99
CA ILE A 5 -72.16 35.07 67.84
C ILE A 5 -72.34 33.86 68.76
N ASN A 6 -72.06 34.02 70.05
CA ASN A 6 -72.62 33.22 71.16
C ASN A 6 -71.87 33.55 72.46
N PHE A 7 -72.12 34.72 73.04
CA PHE A 7 -71.95 34.92 74.49
C PHE A 7 -72.83 36.05 75.04
N VAL A 8 -74.00 36.26 74.42
CA VAL A 8 -75.07 37.13 74.91
C VAL A 8 -76.30 36.24 75.04
N LEU A 9 -76.47 35.52 76.16
CA LEU A 9 -77.74 34.88 76.58
C LEU A 9 -77.59 34.01 77.85
N LEU A 10 -76.80 34.44 78.84
CA LEU A 10 -76.88 33.84 80.17
C LEU A 10 -76.81 34.92 81.24
N ALA A 11 -77.85 34.93 82.09
CA ALA A 11 -78.06 35.78 83.26
C ALA A 11 -78.75 37.15 83.05
N ALA A 12 -80.03 37.12 82.69
CA ALA A 12 -80.94 38.23 82.98
C ALA A 12 -82.40 37.73 83.18
N SER A 13 -82.63 36.90 84.21
CA SER A 13 -83.99 36.61 84.72
C SER A 13 -84.00 35.80 86.02
N MET A 14 -83.57 36.40 87.14
CA MET A 14 -84.02 36.14 88.53
C MET A 14 -83.55 37.34 89.37
N SER A 15 -84.31 38.05 90.19
CA SER A 15 -85.71 37.97 90.62
C SER A 15 -86.02 39.26 91.43
N ALA A 16 -87.30 39.55 91.58
CA ALA A 16 -87.88 40.68 92.27
C ALA A 16 -87.54 40.80 93.78
N GLY A 17 -87.71 42.02 94.32
CA GLY A 17 -88.45 42.20 95.57
C GLY A 17 -87.68 42.69 96.80
N PHE A 18 -88.12 43.85 97.28
CA PHE A 18 -88.13 44.33 98.66
C PHE A 18 -86.85 44.86 99.32
N ALA A 19 -87.02 46.08 99.82
CA ALA A 19 -86.12 46.81 100.71
C ALA A 19 -86.03 46.14 102.08
N THR A 20 -84.82 46.10 102.65
CA THR A 20 -84.59 46.16 104.09
C THR A 20 -83.15 46.60 104.39
N SER A 21 -83.05 47.69 105.15
CA SER A 21 -82.02 48.02 106.15
C SER A 21 -80.54 47.73 105.85
N ALA A 22 -79.81 48.82 105.67
CA ALA A 22 -78.36 48.91 105.83
C ALA A 22 -77.88 48.39 107.19
N ASN A 23 -76.80 47.60 107.17
CA ASN A 23 -75.91 47.39 108.31
C ASN A 23 -74.56 48.05 108.00
N ALA A 24 -74.13 48.98 108.86
CA ALA A 24 -73.00 49.89 108.65
C ALA A 24 -71.60 49.24 108.78
N ASN A 25 -71.48 47.91 108.78
CA ASN A 25 -70.20 47.18 108.86
C ASN A 25 -69.69 46.60 107.51
N GLU A 26 -70.47 46.65 106.42
CA GLU A 26 -70.01 46.09 105.12
C GLU A 26 -69.33 47.12 104.19
N LEU A 27 -69.59 48.43 104.36
CA LEU A 27 -68.94 49.45 103.52
C LEU A 27 -67.43 49.59 103.78
N ASP A 28 -67.00 49.34 105.02
CA ASP A 28 -65.59 49.43 105.42
C ASP A 28 -64.80 48.18 104.99
N ASP A 29 -65.46 47.02 104.94
CA ASP A 29 -64.91 45.80 104.34
C ASP A 29 -64.87 45.86 102.81
N LEU A 30 -65.85 46.53 102.16
CA LEU A 30 -65.79 46.82 100.72
C LEU A 30 -64.64 47.77 100.37
N LEU A 31 -64.36 48.76 101.22
CA LEU A 31 -63.22 49.67 101.07
C LEU A 31 -61.88 48.94 101.23
N LYS A 32 -61.78 47.99 102.17
CA LYS A 32 -60.61 47.12 102.32
C LYS A 32 -60.43 46.19 101.12
N GLN A 33 -61.52 45.62 100.61
CA GLN A 33 -61.53 44.75 99.43
C GLN A 33 -61.10 45.53 98.18
N VAL A 34 -61.64 46.73 97.94
CA VAL A 34 -61.22 47.60 96.83
C VAL A 34 -59.77 48.04 96.96
N LYS A 35 -59.26 48.32 98.17
CA LYS A 35 -57.83 48.64 98.38
C LYS A 35 -56.94 47.41 98.12
N ALA A 36 -57.35 46.22 98.53
CA ALA A 36 -56.64 44.97 98.26
C ALA A 36 -56.67 44.60 96.77
N ASP A 37 -57.82 44.74 96.12
CA ASP A 37 -58.01 44.52 94.69
C ASP A 37 -57.20 45.52 93.87
N ARG A 38 -57.12 46.79 94.26
CA ARG A 38 -56.28 47.80 93.59
C ARG A 38 -54.79 47.46 93.66
N ILE A 39 -54.31 46.91 94.77
CA ILE A 39 -52.91 46.47 94.91
C ILE A 39 -52.66 45.18 94.08
N SER A 40 -53.63 44.27 94.06
CA SER A 40 -53.60 43.04 93.25
C SER A 40 -53.62 43.34 91.75
N GLU A 41 -54.52 44.21 91.30
CA GLU A 41 -54.61 44.69 89.92
C GLU A 41 -53.36 45.45 89.50
N ALA A 42 -52.83 46.36 90.34
CA ALA A 42 -51.59 47.06 90.02
C ALA A 42 -50.38 46.11 89.88
N LYS A 43 -50.37 45.00 90.62
CA LYS A 43 -49.34 43.96 90.49
C LYS A 43 -49.53 43.14 89.21
N LEU A 44 -50.77 42.75 88.89
CA LEU A 44 -51.12 42.04 87.66
C LEU A 44 -50.85 42.90 86.42
N ASP A 45 -51.18 44.19 86.45
CA ASP A 45 -50.93 45.12 85.36
C ASP A 45 -49.43 45.34 85.15
N LYS A 46 -48.64 45.49 86.21
CA LYS A 46 -47.17 45.49 86.10
C LYS A 46 -46.62 44.20 85.50
N GLN A 47 -47.19 43.05 85.85
CA GLN A 47 -46.79 41.77 85.29
C GLN A 47 -47.14 41.67 83.80
N ARG A 48 -48.36 42.07 83.40
CA ARG A 48 -48.78 42.12 81.99
C ARG A 48 -47.94 43.11 81.18
N GLU A 49 -47.59 44.27 81.77
CA GLU A 49 -46.73 45.26 81.12
C GLU A 49 -45.31 44.69 80.92
N ALA A 50 -44.75 44.02 81.93
CA ALA A 50 -43.47 43.34 81.80
C ALA A 50 -43.50 42.21 80.76
N GLU A 51 -44.56 41.38 80.75
CA GLU A 51 -44.78 40.33 79.74
C GLU A 51 -44.94 40.92 78.34
N PHE A 52 -45.66 42.03 78.19
CA PHE A 52 -45.84 42.71 76.90
C PHE A 52 -44.52 43.29 76.38
N VAL A 53 -43.72 43.92 77.24
CA VAL A 53 -42.39 44.44 76.88
C VAL A 53 -41.44 43.30 76.50
N ALA A 54 -41.43 42.19 77.27
CA ALA A 54 -40.64 41.01 76.96
C ALA A 54 -41.06 40.37 75.63
N ALA A 55 -42.36 40.18 75.39
CA ALA A 55 -42.88 39.64 74.14
C ALA A 55 -42.54 40.55 72.95
N ARG A 56 -42.60 41.88 73.11
CA ARG A 56 -42.19 42.84 72.08
C ARG A 56 -40.69 42.72 71.77
N ALA A 57 -39.84 42.60 72.80
CA ALA A 57 -38.41 42.41 72.63
C ALA A 57 -38.08 41.10 71.90
N ASP A 58 -38.74 39.99 72.27
CA ASP A 58 -38.61 38.70 71.60
C ASP A 58 -39.03 38.76 70.12
N LYS A 59 -40.17 39.39 69.83
CA LYS A 59 -40.62 39.58 68.44
C LYS A 59 -39.66 40.44 67.64
N GLN A 60 -39.08 41.48 68.24
CA GLN A 60 -38.07 42.32 67.60
C GLN A 60 -36.77 41.52 67.35
N ALA A 61 -36.35 40.67 68.28
CA ALA A 61 -35.18 39.80 68.11
C ALA A 61 -35.39 38.79 66.97
N LEU A 62 -36.57 38.15 66.90
CA LEU A 62 -36.94 37.25 65.81
C LEU A 62 -36.98 37.98 64.46
N LEU A 63 -37.54 39.19 64.41
CA LEU A 63 -37.56 40.02 63.20
C LEU A 63 -36.13 40.35 62.75
N ASN A 64 -35.26 40.75 63.67
CA ASN A 64 -33.87 41.08 63.37
C ASN A 64 -33.10 39.85 62.86
N LYS A 65 -33.32 38.68 63.48
CA LYS A 65 -32.75 37.39 63.04
C LYS A 65 -33.22 37.04 61.62
N ALA A 66 -34.52 37.08 61.36
CA ALA A 66 -35.08 36.80 60.03
C ALA A 66 -34.56 37.78 58.96
N LYS A 67 -34.40 39.07 59.30
CA LYS A 67 -33.80 40.07 58.41
C LYS A 67 -32.32 39.76 58.11
N ALA A 68 -31.55 39.34 59.11
CA ALA A 68 -30.15 38.96 58.93
C ALA A 68 -30.02 37.70 58.06
N GLU A 69 -30.86 36.68 58.30
CA GLU A 69 -30.91 35.46 57.48
C GLU A 69 -31.32 35.76 56.04
N LEU A 70 -32.35 36.60 55.84
CA LEU A 70 -32.77 37.03 54.50
C LEU A 70 -31.61 37.72 53.76
N LYS A 71 -30.90 38.64 54.42
CA LYS A 71 -29.74 39.32 53.83
C LYS A 71 -28.63 38.32 53.48
N ALA A 72 -28.31 37.39 54.37
CA ALA A 72 -27.29 36.37 54.11
C ALA A 72 -27.66 35.46 52.93
N GLN A 73 -28.93 35.08 52.78
CA GLN A 73 -29.39 34.30 51.62
C GLN A 73 -29.41 35.13 50.33
N GLN A 74 -29.75 36.42 50.38
CA GLN A 74 -29.67 37.33 49.25
C GLN A 74 -28.21 37.50 48.78
N ASP A 75 -27.27 37.72 49.70
CA ASP A 75 -25.84 37.84 49.38
C ASP A 75 -25.28 36.54 48.82
N ARG A 76 -25.72 35.38 49.35
CA ARG A 76 -25.39 34.06 48.80
C ARG A 76 -25.96 33.86 47.40
N ASN A 77 -27.21 34.23 47.17
CA ASN A 77 -27.85 34.13 45.86
C ASN A 77 -27.13 35.01 44.82
N ALA A 78 -26.78 36.24 45.17
CA ALA A 78 -26.04 37.15 44.30
C ALA A 78 -24.64 36.59 43.94
N ARG A 79 -23.94 35.99 44.91
CA ARG A 79 -22.65 35.32 44.67
C ARG A 79 -22.80 34.12 43.74
N LEU A 80 -23.72 33.20 44.04
CA LEU A 80 -23.95 32.00 43.24
C LEU A 80 -24.43 32.34 41.83
N THR A 81 -25.24 33.39 41.67
CA THR A 81 -25.68 33.86 40.34
C THR A 81 -24.50 34.35 39.51
N LYS A 82 -23.56 35.09 40.12
CA LYS A 82 -22.33 35.51 39.44
C LYS A 82 -21.43 34.34 39.07
N GLU A 83 -21.27 33.37 39.97
CA GLU A 83 -20.48 32.16 39.73
C GLU A 83 -21.08 31.30 38.63
N TYR A 84 -22.40 31.11 38.65
CA TYR A 84 -23.14 30.41 37.60
C TYR A 84 -22.94 31.08 36.23
N ALA A 85 -23.10 32.40 36.15
CA ALA A 85 -22.87 33.14 34.91
C ALA A 85 -21.42 33.03 34.41
N ALA A 86 -20.43 33.08 35.31
CA ALA A 86 -19.02 32.88 34.95
C ALA A 86 -18.73 31.45 34.47
N ASN A 87 -19.35 30.46 35.09
CA ASN A 87 -19.24 29.05 34.69
C ASN A 87 -19.90 28.79 33.34
N GLU A 88 -21.06 29.40 33.04
CA GLU A 88 -21.67 29.32 31.70
C GLU A 88 -20.76 29.89 30.62
N ILE A 89 -20.12 31.04 30.87
CA ILE A 89 -19.15 31.62 29.92
C ILE A 89 -17.95 30.68 29.74
N THR A 90 -17.41 30.13 30.83
CA THR A 90 -16.27 29.23 30.78
C THR A 90 -16.61 27.92 30.07
N LEU A 91 -17.81 27.38 30.29
CA LEU A 91 -18.30 26.18 29.64
C LEU A 91 -18.42 26.41 28.13
N ALA A 92 -19.05 27.51 27.71
CA ALA A 92 -19.17 27.86 26.29
C ALA A 92 -17.80 28.05 25.62
N GLN A 93 -16.83 28.67 26.33
CA GLN A 93 -15.45 28.79 25.83
C GLN A 93 -14.78 27.42 25.68
N LYS A 94 -14.94 26.52 26.66
CA LYS A 94 -14.36 25.17 26.63
C LYS A 94 -15.01 24.29 25.57
N GLU A 95 -16.31 24.43 25.34
CA GLU A 95 -17.02 23.75 24.24
C GLU A 95 -16.49 24.22 22.88
N GLN A 96 -16.29 25.53 22.69
CA GLN A 96 -15.70 26.05 21.44
C GLN A 96 -14.23 25.62 21.27
N GLU A 97 -13.43 25.63 22.33
CA GLU A 97 -12.05 25.11 22.30
C GLU A 97 -12.03 23.63 21.90
N LEU A 98 -12.94 22.82 22.45
CA LEU A 98 -13.07 21.41 22.12
C LEU A 98 -13.49 21.20 20.66
N ASP A 99 -14.49 21.93 20.18
CA ASP A 99 -14.96 21.85 18.79
C ASP A 99 -13.85 22.24 17.80
N ASN A 100 -13.14 23.33 18.07
CA ASN A 100 -11.98 23.74 17.28
C ASN A 100 -10.89 22.67 17.29
N ALA A 101 -10.55 22.13 18.46
CA ALA A 101 -9.54 21.07 18.59
C ALA A 101 -9.97 19.79 17.86
N GLN A 102 -11.25 19.41 17.92
CA GLN A 102 -11.80 18.27 17.17
C GLN A 102 -11.73 18.50 15.66
N GLY A 103 -12.03 19.71 15.19
CA GLY A 103 -11.89 20.08 13.78
C GLY A 103 -10.45 19.97 13.28
N THR A 104 -9.49 20.58 14.01
CA THR A 104 -8.06 20.51 13.67
C THR A 104 -7.53 19.07 13.72
N LEU A 105 -7.89 18.31 14.76
CA LEU A 105 -7.52 16.91 14.86
C LEU A 105 -8.13 16.10 13.69
N GLY A 106 -9.39 16.37 13.32
CA GLY A 106 -10.06 15.80 12.15
C GLY A 106 -9.27 15.96 10.85
N GLU A 107 -8.73 17.15 10.59
CA GLU A 107 -7.87 17.42 9.44
C GLU A 107 -6.57 16.61 9.50
N MET A 108 -5.89 16.58 10.65
CA MET A 108 -4.68 15.77 10.85
C MET A 108 -4.94 14.27 10.68
N PHE A 109 -6.12 13.77 11.06
CA PHE A 109 -6.50 12.37 10.84
C PHE A 109 -6.75 12.06 9.38
N GLY A 110 -7.35 12.97 8.63
CA GLY A 110 -7.48 12.84 7.18
C GLY A 110 -6.13 12.62 6.52
N VAL A 111 -5.14 13.45 6.89
CA VAL A 111 -3.76 13.33 6.39
C VAL A 111 -3.12 12.01 6.83
N SER A 112 -3.26 11.62 8.09
CA SER A 112 -2.68 10.38 8.61
C SER A 112 -3.26 9.13 7.93
N ARG A 113 -4.58 9.12 7.66
CA ARG A 113 -5.25 8.05 6.92
C ARG A 113 -4.80 7.98 5.47
N ALA A 114 -4.67 9.12 4.81
CA ALA A 114 -4.15 9.19 3.45
C ALA A 114 -2.72 8.64 3.39
N ALA A 115 -1.84 9.09 4.30
CA ALA A 115 -0.48 8.58 4.42
C ALA A 115 -0.43 7.07 4.68
N ALA A 116 -1.31 6.54 5.54
CA ALA A 116 -1.41 5.11 5.79
C ALA A 116 -1.91 4.33 4.57
N ALA A 117 -2.87 4.87 3.81
CA ALA A 117 -3.36 4.27 2.58
C ALA A 117 -2.27 4.21 1.49
N ASP A 118 -1.52 5.31 1.32
CA ASP A 118 -0.40 5.37 0.38
C ASP A 118 0.72 4.40 0.79
N ALA A 119 1.08 4.39 2.08
CA ALA A 119 2.06 3.45 2.63
C ALA A 119 1.61 2.00 2.44
N TYR A 120 0.32 1.69 2.66
CA TYR A 120 -0.25 0.38 2.44
C TYR A 120 -0.11 -0.04 0.97
N GLY A 121 -0.51 0.80 0.02
CA GLY A 121 -0.38 0.48 -1.41
C GLY A 121 1.06 0.23 -1.84
N MET A 122 2.02 0.98 -1.28
CA MET A 122 3.44 0.76 -1.52
C MET A 122 3.96 -0.53 -0.90
N ILE A 123 3.59 -0.84 0.35
CA ILE A 123 4.12 -1.98 1.12
C ILE A 123 3.47 -3.30 0.72
N ALA A 124 2.16 -3.31 0.44
CA ALA A 124 1.43 -4.50 0.02
C ALA A 124 1.97 -5.06 -1.30
N THR A 125 2.37 -4.17 -2.22
CA THR A 125 2.95 -4.54 -3.52
C THR A 125 4.48 -4.68 -3.50
N SER A 126 5.11 -4.42 -2.35
CA SER A 126 6.57 -4.48 -2.23
C SER A 126 7.08 -5.92 -2.13
N ILE A 127 8.13 -6.20 -2.89
CA ILE A 127 8.90 -7.45 -2.83
C ILE A 127 9.46 -7.70 -1.41
N VAL A 128 9.68 -6.66 -0.61
CA VAL A 128 10.15 -6.82 0.78
C VAL A 128 9.14 -7.61 1.63
N SER A 129 7.85 -7.57 1.27
CA SER A 129 6.80 -8.34 1.93
C SER A 129 6.92 -9.86 1.70
N ALA A 130 7.71 -10.30 0.72
CA ALA A 130 8.10 -11.70 0.58
C ALA A 130 8.97 -12.20 1.75
N GLN A 131 9.80 -11.32 2.32
CA GLN A 131 10.65 -11.64 3.48
C GLN A 131 9.90 -11.39 4.79
N PHE A 132 9.09 -10.34 4.83
CA PHE A 132 8.33 -9.93 6.01
C PHE A 132 6.83 -9.88 5.66
N PRO A 133 6.12 -11.01 5.74
CA PRO A 133 4.69 -11.05 5.45
C PRO A 133 3.88 -10.29 6.50
N GLY A 134 2.69 -9.80 6.13
CA GLY A 134 1.74 -9.15 7.05
C GLY A 134 2.03 -7.69 7.40
N ARG A 135 3.09 -7.07 6.85
CA ARG A 135 3.46 -5.66 7.14
C ARG A 135 2.38 -4.63 6.76
N GLY A 136 1.47 -4.97 5.85
CA GLY A 136 0.40 -4.08 5.43
C GLY A 136 -0.83 -4.07 6.34
N GLU A 137 -1.02 -5.05 7.23
CA GLU A 137 -2.28 -5.22 7.97
C GLU A 137 -2.59 -4.04 8.91
N ALA A 138 -1.58 -3.60 9.65
CA ALA A 138 -1.64 -2.41 10.49
C ALA A 138 -2.02 -1.16 9.69
N LEU A 139 -1.36 -0.94 8.56
CA LEU A 139 -1.60 0.22 7.69
C LEU A 139 -3.01 0.19 7.09
N ASN A 140 -3.48 -0.99 6.70
CA ASN A 140 -4.83 -1.18 6.18
C ASN A 140 -5.89 -0.87 7.25
N ARG A 141 -5.65 -1.27 8.50
CA ARG A 141 -6.52 -0.94 9.65
C ARG A 141 -6.61 0.58 9.84
N ILE A 142 -5.48 1.28 9.82
CA ILE A 142 -5.41 2.74 9.99
C ILE A 142 -6.09 3.45 8.83
N ALA A 143 -5.80 3.05 7.59
CA ALA A 143 -6.37 3.64 6.38
C ALA A 143 -7.91 3.56 6.33
N ASN A 144 -8.47 2.42 6.78
CA ASN A 144 -9.92 2.16 6.74
C ASN A 144 -10.66 2.54 8.04
N SER A 145 -9.95 2.89 9.11
CA SER A 145 -10.58 3.30 10.36
C SER A 145 -11.39 4.59 10.19
N LYS A 146 -12.56 4.64 10.83
CA LYS A 146 -13.35 5.88 10.99
C LYS A 146 -12.97 6.63 12.26
N GLU A 147 -12.26 5.97 13.15
CA GLU A 147 -11.81 6.51 14.41
C GLU A 147 -10.47 7.22 14.22
N ILE A 148 -10.22 8.12 15.16
CA ILE A 148 -8.96 8.82 15.35
C ILE A 148 -7.84 7.78 15.56
N PRO A 149 -6.80 7.73 14.71
CA PRO A 149 -5.61 6.91 14.95
C PRO A 149 -5.01 7.23 16.31
N SER A 150 -4.74 6.18 17.08
CA SER A 150 -4.05 6.31 18.36
C SER A 150 -2.55 6.58 18.16
N LEU A 151 -1.84 7.03 19.20
CA LEU A 151 -0.38 7.19 19.11
C LEU A 151 0.34 5.91 18.67
N PRO A 152 0.00 4.70 19.19
CA PRO A 152 0.54 3.44 18.68
C PRO A 152 0.31 3.21 17.18
N ASP A 153 -0.85 3.61 16.64
CA ASP A 153 -1.12 3.48 15.21
C ASP A 153 -0.18 4.37 14.37
N LEU A 154 0.06 5.61 14.83
CA LEU A 154 1.02 6.51 14.19
C LEU A 154 2.45 5.97 14.28
N GLU A 155 2.78 5.29 15.39
CA GLU A 155 4.05 4.59 15.55
C GLU A 155 4.23 3.45 14.55
N GLU A 156 3.21 2.60 14.39
CA GLU A 156 3.21 1.53 13.39
C GLU A 156 3.38 2.08 11.97
N LEU A 157 2.74 3.21 11.65
CA LEU A 157 2.87 3.85 10.34
C LEU A 157 4.31 4.23 10.03
N TRP A 158 4.98 4.99 10.92
CA TRP A 158 6.35 5.42 10.63
C TRP A 158 7.34 4.26 10.72
N PHE A 159 7.13 3.28 11.60
CA PHE A 159 7.94 2.06 11.65
C PHE A 159 7.85 1.27 10.34
N ALA A 160 6.65 1.13 9.78
CA ALA A 160 6.46 0.43 8.52
C ALA A 160 7.17 1.16 7.36
N LEU A 161 7.04 2.49 7.28
CA LEU A 161 7.73 3.31 6.29
C LEU A 161 9.26 3.24 6.44
N GLN A 162 9.77 3.37 7.68
CA GLN A 162 11.20 3.29 7.95
C GLN A 162 11.76 1.90 7.65
N THR A 163 10.99 0.85 7.95
CA THR A 163 11.36 -0.54 7.61
C THR A 163 11.43 -0.70 6.10
N GLU A 164 10.44 -0.23 5.35
CA GLU A 164 10.45 -0.27 3.89
C GLU A 164 11.66 0.47 3.31
N MET A 165 11.93 1.69 3.77
CA MET A 165 13.10 2.47 3.36
C MET A 165 14.41 1.72 3.65
N THR A 166 14.55 1.21 4.86
CA THR A 166 15.77 0.53 5.31
C THR A 166 16.01 -0.77 4.54
N GLU A 167 14.96 -1.56 4.34
CA GLU A 167 15.06 -2.83 3.63
C GLU A 167 15.21 -2.64 2.12
N SER A 168 14.65 -1.57 1.54
CA SER A 168 14.79 -1.27 0.10
C SER A 168 16.25 -1.06 -0.34
N GLY A 169 17.13 -0.66 0.58
CA GLY A 169 18.56 -0.48 0.32
C GLY A 169 19.43 -1.71 0.57
N LYS A 170 18.85 -2.84 1.01
CA LYS A 170 19.60 -4.04 1.42
C LYS A 170 19.50 -5.16 0.40
N VAL A 171 20.58 -5.92 0.30
CA VAL A 171 20.57 -7.27 -0.28
C VAL A 171 20.50 -8.26 0.87
N ALA A 172 19.49 -9.12 0.86
CA ALA A 172 19.25 -10.07 1.94
C ALA A 172 18.89 -11.44 1.38
N GLN A 173 19.51 -12.48 1.94
CA GLN A 173 19.19 -13.88 1.64
C GLN A 173 18.36 -14.46 2.77
N PHE A 174 17.24 -15.10 2.43
CA PHE A 174 16.29 -15.66 3.40
C PHE A 174 15.61 -16.91 2.83
N GLN A 175 15.06 -17.74 3.72
CA GLN A 175 14.26 -18.90 3.34
C GLN A 175 12.80 -18.48 3.21
N THR A 176 12.16 -18.85 2.10
CA THR A 176 10.72 -18.64 1.89
C THR A 176 10.11 -19.79 1.10
N GLU A 177 8.80 -19.97 1.26
CA GLU A 177 8.04 -20.86 0.41
C GLU A 177 7.89 -20.25 -0.99
N VAL A 178 8.27 -21.00 -2.01
CA VAL A 178 8.09 -20.67 -3.42
C VAL A 178 7.02 -21.60 -3.98
N THR A 179 5.96 -21.02 -4.53
CA THR A 179 4.91 -21.75 -5.25
C THR A 179 5.35 -21.91 -6.70
N ASN A 180 5.62 -23.14 -7.12
CA ASN A 180 6.00 -23.47 -8.50
C ASN A 180 4.81 -23.32 -9.46
N LEU A 181 5.10 -23.28 -10.77
CA LEU A 181 4.09 -23.12 -11.82
C LEU A 181 3.09 -24.29 -11.90
N ASP A 182 3.46 -25.46 -11.34
CA ASP A 182 2.59 -26.64 -11.24
C ASP A 182 1.72 -26.64 -9.97
N GLY A 183 1.83 -25.59 -9.13
CA GLY A 183 1.12 -25.45 -7.87
C GLY A 183 1.78 -26.19 -6.70
N SER A 184 2.90 -26.89 -6.92
CA SER A 184 3.70 -27.45 -5.82
C SER A 184 4.41 -26.34 -5.04
N LYS A 185 4.67 -26.57 -3.76
CA LYS A 185 5.33 -25.61 -2.87
C LYS A 185 6.65 -26.17 -2.39
N SER A 186 7.72 -25.41 -2.54
CA SER A 186 9.07 -25.76 -2.07
C SER A 186 9.64 -24.64 -1.21
N ASN A 187 10.25 -24.98 -0.08
CA ASN A 187 11.04 -24.01 0.69
C ASN A 187 12.39 -23.83 0.02
N GLU A 188 12.65 -22.63 -0.48
CA GLU A 188 13.86 -22.29 -1.20
C GLU A 188 14.56 -21.09 -0.58
N THR A 189 15.88 -21.06 -0.73
CA THR A 189 16.67 -19.90 -0.35
C THR A 189 16.57 -18.87 -1.47
N VAL A 190 16.12 -17.67 -1.11
CA VAL A 190 15.91 -16.56 -2.03
C VAL A 190 16.75 -15.37 -1.58
N THR A 191 17.35 -14.70 -2.55
CA THR A 191 18.08 -13.45 -2.38
C THR A 191 17.22 -12.31 -2.91
N ARG A 192 16.84 -11.40 -2.03
CA ARG A 192 16.18 -10.14 -2.38
C ARG A 192 17.22 -9.05 -2.57
N VAL A 193 17.10 -8.32 -3.67
CA VAL A 193 17.93 -7.14 -3.96
C VAL A 193 17.04 -5.91 -3.88
N GLY A 194 17.04 -5.26 -2.71
CA GLY A 194 16.21 -4.10 -2.41
C GLY A 194 14.72 -4.36 -2.63
N THR A 195 14.09 -3.51 -3.42
CA THR A 195 12.70 -3.65 -3.90
C THR A 195 12.62 -4.02 -5.38
N PHE A 196 13.74 -4.40 -5.99
CA PHE A 196 13.84 -4.57 -7.44
C PHE A 196 13.59 -6.01 -7.88
N ASN A 197 14.33 -6.97 -7.32
CA ASN A 197 14.33 -8.34 -7.81
C ASN A 197 14.39 -9.36 -6.66
N LEU A 198 13.78 -10.52 -6.91
CA LEU A 198 14.00 -11.76 -6.17
C LEU A 198 14.76 -12.74 -7.06
N VAL A 199 15.78 -13.38 -6.50
CA VAL A 199 16.64 -14.32 -7.22
C VAL A 199 16.85 -15.58 -6.37
N SER A 200 16.71 -16.75 -6.97
CA SER A 200 17.11 -18.04 -6.39
C SER A 200 18.16 -18.74 -7.25
N ALA A 201 18.63 -19.91 -6.82
CA ALA A 201 19.51 -20.77 -7.61
C ALA A 201 18.91 -21.16 -8.98
N ASN A 202 17.59 -21.11 -9.12
CA ASN A 202 16.88 -21.46 -10.34
C ASN A 202 16.67 -20.27 -11.28
N GLY A 203 16.94 -19.04 -10.83
CA GLY A 203 16.83 -17.80 -11.63
C GLY A 203 16.02 -16.71 -10.93
N TYR A 204 15.38 -15.84 -11.73
CA TYR A 204 14.54 -14.76 -11.22
C TYR A 204 13.17 -15.28 -10.77
N LEU A 205 12.68 -14.71 -9.68
CA LEU A 205 11.36 -14.94 -9.11
C LEU A 205 10.52 -13.66 -9.18
N SER A 206 9.21 -13.83 -9.14
CA SER A 206 8.22 -12.76 -9.04
C SER A 206 7.48 -12.88 -7.72
N PHE A 207 7.11 -11.74 -7.15
CA PHE A 207 6.18 -11.68 -6.03
C PHE A 207 4.77 -11.40 -6.58
N ASN A 208 3.80 -12.23 -6.19
CA ASN A 208 2.38 -12.00 -6.45
C ASN A 208 1.78 -11.40 -5.16
N ASP A 209 1.40 -10.12 -5.25
CA ASP A 209 0.86 -9.31 -4.15
C ASP A 209 -0.57 -9.70 -3.78
N GLU A 210 -1.40 -10.11 -4.75
CA GLU A 210 -2.77 -10.58 -4.50
C GLU A 210 -2.80 -11.86 -3.65
N LEU A 211 -1.91 -12.81 -3.96
CA LEU A 211 -1.83 -14.11 -3.28
C LEU A 211 -0.80 -14.13 -2.15
N ASN A 212 0.01 -13.07 -2.00
CA ASN A 212 1.17 -13.00 -1.11
C ASN A 212 2.13 -14.19 -1.27
N GLN A 213 2.48 -14.52 -2.52
CA GLN A 213 3.30 -15.69 -2.86
C GLN A 213 4.47 -15.33 -3.74
N VAL A 214 5.62 -15.96 -3.48
CA VAL A 214 6.77 -15.93 -4.37
C VAL A 214 6.62 -17.05 -5.38
N GLN A 215 6.79 -16.74 -6.66
CA GLN A 215 6.65 -17.70 -7.76
C GLN A 215 7.80 -17.54 -8.76
N PRO A 216 8.26 -18.62 -9.40
CA PRO A 216 9.18 -18.50 -10.51
C PRO A 216 8.49 -17.83 -11.71
N LEU A 217 9.27 -17.12 -12.52
CA LEU A 217 8.77 -16.60 -13.79
C LEU A 217 8.35 -17.76 -14.71
N ALA A 218 7.26 -17.58 -15.46
CA ALA A 218 6.75 -18.55 -16.43
C ALA A 218 7.83 -18.99 -17.44
N LYS A 219 8.74 -18.06 -17.78
CA LYS A 219 9.93 -18.30 -18.58
C LYS A 219 11.05 -17.43 -18.04
N GLN A 220 12.24 -18.00 -17.85
CA GLN A 220 13.39 -17.21 -17.42
C GLN A 220 13.87 -16.27 -18.54
N PRO A 221 14.41 -15.09 -18.20
CA PRO A 221 15.06 -14.21 -19.16
C PRO A 221 16.17 -14.91 -19.95
N ALA A 222 16.62 -14.27 -21.03
CA ALA A 222 17.69 -14.78 -21.89
C ALA A 222 18.87 -15.35 -21.08
N GLY A 223 19.51 -16.41 -21.61
CA GLY A 223 20.50 -17.21 -20.86
C GLY A 223 21.62 -16.39 -20.21
N TYR A 224 22.06 -15.31 -20.86
CA TYR A 224 23.09 -14.42 -20.32
C TYR A 224 22.61 -13.57 -19.13
N ILE A 225 21.31 -13.31 -18.98
CA ILE A 225 20.73 -12.59 -17.84
C ILE A 225 20.53 -13.58 -16.68
N SER A 226 19.93 -14.74 -16.97
CA SER A 226 19.66 -15.76 -15.96
C SER A 226 20.94 -16.42 -15.42
N SER A 227 22.01 -16.49 -16.21
CA SER A 227 23.32 -16.95 -15.73
C SER A 227 23.93 -15.99 -14.70
N GLU A 228 23.85 -14.67 -14.93
CA GLU A 228 24.38 -13.68 -13.98
C GLU A 228 23.61 -13.71 -12.66
N ALA A 229 22.29 -13.92 -12.72
CA ALA A 229 21.47 -14.11 -11.52
C ALA A 229 21.93 -15.33 -10.69
N LYS A 230 22.25 -16.45 -11.34
CA LYS A 230 22.78 -17.64 -10.68
C LYS A 230 24.16 -17.40 -10.07
N SER A 231 25.06 -16.76 -10.82
CA SER A 231 26.39 -16.38 -10.34
C SER A 231 26.30 -15.46 -9.13
N PHE A 232 25.45 -14.43 -9.19
CA PHE A 232 25.19 -13.51 -8.08
C PHE A 232 24.65 -14.23 -6.84
N PHE A 233 23.73 -15.20 -7.02
CA PHE A 233 23.19 -15.98 -5.92
C PHE A 233 24.25 -16.81 -5.18
N THR A 234 25.26 -17.30 -5.89
CA THR A 234 26.36 -18.09 -5.31
C THR A 234 27.50 -17.23 -4.75
N GLU A 235 27.53 -15.94 -5.06
CA GLU A 235 28.60 -15.05 -4.63
C GLU A 235 28.47 -14.74 -3.14
N THR A 236 29.59 -14.82 -2.41
CA THR A 236 29.61 -14.61 -0.96
C THR A 236 30.38 -13.34 -0.56
N SER A 237 31.22 -12.81 -1.46
CA SER A 237 31.98 -11.58 -1.20
C SER A 237 32.35 -10.84 -2.48
N GLY A 238 32.53 -9.52 -2.39
CA GLY A 238 32.93 -8.70 -3.54
C GLY A 238 31.74 -8.22 -4.37
N TYR A 239 31.95 -8.07 -5.67
CA TYR A 239 30.97 -7.50 -6.60
C TYR A 239 30.70 -8.49 -7.72
N ALA A 240 29.42 -8.79 -7.96
CA ALA A 240 28.96 -9.56 -9.11
C ALA A 240 27.95 -8.73 -9.92
N PRO A 241 27.99 -8.79 -11.25
CA PRO A 241 27.01 -8.12 -12.09
C PRO A 241 25.63 -8.76 -11.89
N LEU A 242 24.58 -7.95 -11.86
CA LEU A 242 23.20 -8.41 -11.79
C LEU A 242 22.30 -7.45 -12.56
N TYR A 243 21.41 -8.00 -13.39
CA TYR A 243 20.36 -7.21 -14.02
C TYR A 243 19.25 -6.93 -13.02
N LEU A 244 18.92 -5.65 -12.86
CA LEU A 244 17.84 -5.17 -12.01
C LEU A 244 16.62 -4.76 -12.84
N ASP A 245 15.44 -4.94 -12.26
CA ASP A 245 14.17 -4.48 -12.79
C ASP A 245 13.62 -3.34 -11.91
N PRO A 246 13.80 -2.07 -12.32
CA PRO A 246 13.25 -0.92 -11.61
C PRO A 246 11.72 -0.90 -11.53
N SER A 247 11.04 -1.65 -12.41
CA SER A 247 9.57 -1.76 -12.46
C SER A 247 9.02 -2.85 -11.54
N ARG A 248 9.86 -3.43 -10.68
CA ARG A 248 9.47 -4.42 -9.65
C ARG A 248 8.83 -5.68 -10.24
N GLY A 249 9.29 -6.09 -11.43
CA GLY A 249 8.87 -7.33 -12.09
C GLY A 249 8.10 -7.13 -13.41
N ALA A 250 7.63 -5.93 -13.73
CA ALA A 250 6.88 -5.71 -14.98
C ALA A 250 7.76 -5.87 -16.23
N ILE A 251 9.01 -5.41 -16.20
CA ILE A 251 9.97 -5.58 -17.30
C ILE A 251 10.38 -7.05 -17.42
N LEU A 252 10.65 -7.71 -16.29
CA LEU A 252 10.92 -9.15 -16.29
C LEU A 252 9.75 -9.94 -16.89
N ALA A 253 8.51 -9.61 -16.51
CA ALA A 253 7.31 -10.21 -17.08
C ALA A 253 7.20 -9.99 -18.59
N LEU A 254 7.55 -8.80 -19.10
CA LEU A 254 7.61 -8.54 -20.55
C LEU A 254 8.73 -9.33 -21.24
N GLU A 255 9.89 -9.46 -20.60
CA GLU A 255 11.02 -10.23 -21.13
C GLU A 255 10.67 -11.71 -21.29
N THR A 256 9.86 -12.27 -20.38
CA THR A 256 9.36 -13.66 -20.50
C THR A 256 8.53 -13.90 -21.77
N ARG A 257 7.92 -12.84 -22.34
CA ARG A 257 7.11 -12.93 -23.56
C ARG A 257 7.95 -12.90 -24.82
N LYS A 258 9.23 -12.52 -24.74
CA LYS A 258 10.11 -12.55 -25.90
C LYS A 258 10.33 -13.99 -26.36
N ARG A 259 10.18 -14.20 -27.65
CA ARG A 259 10.46 -15.48 -28.27
C ARG A 259 11.96 -15.71 -28.35
N THR A 260 12.39 -16.93 -28.02
CA THR A 260 13.79 -17.32 -28.25
C THR A 260 14.02 -17.50 -29.76
N LEU A 261 15.28 -17.44 -30.21
CA LEU A 261 15.62 -17.73 -31.60
C LEU A 261 15.13 -19.12 -32.05
N MET A 262 15.14 -20.09 -31.13
CA MET A 262 14.64 -21.44 -31.39
C MET A 262 13.11 -21.47 -31.54
N GLU A 263 12.38 -20.73 -30.71
CA GLU A 263 10.93 -20.57 -30.86
C GLU A 263 10.57 -19.85 -32.17
N PHE A 264 11.36 -18.84 -32.57
CA PHE A 264 11.23 -18.19 -33.88
C PHE A 264 11.48 -19.17 -35.03
N TYR A 265 12.49 -20.03 -34.90
CA TYR A 265 12.78 -21.07 -35.90
C TYR A 265 11.59 -22.04 -36.04
N HIS A 266 11.05 -22.54 -34.92
CA HIS A 266 9.89 -23.43 -34.92
C HIS A 266 8.60 -22.75 -35.41
N GLN A 267 8.46 -21.43 -35.26
CA GLN A 267 7.34 -20.68 -35.83
C GLN A 267 7.29 -20.77 -37.35
N GLY A 268 8.44 -20.90 -38.02
CA GLY A 268 8.53 -21.11 -39.46
C GLY A 268 7.89 -22.42 -39.93
N ALA A 269 7.61 -23.35 -39.00
CA ALA A 269 6.94 -24.62 -39.24
C ALA A 269 7.52 -25.36 -40.47
N GLU A 270 6.65 -25.93 -41.30
CA GLU A 270 7.04 -26.74 -42.46
C GLU A 270 7.92 -25.96 -43.45
N VAL A 271 7.61 -24.69 -43.70
CA VAL A 271 8.34 -23.85 -44.65
C VAL A 271 9.74 -23.52 -44.11
N GLY A 272 9.84 -23.14 -42.83
CA GLY A 272 11.12 -22.86 -42.17
C GLY A 272 12.03 -24.08 -42.10
N TYR A 273 11.46 -25.27 -41.85
CA TYR A 273 12.21 -26.53 -41.92
C TYR A 273 12.66 -26.83 -43.35
N GLY A 274 11.82 -26.59 -44.36
CA GLY A 274 12.16 -26.73 -45.77
C GLY A 274 13.33 -25.83 -46.19
N ILE A 275 13.29 -24.55 -45.80
CA ILE A 275 14.39 -23.59 -46.03
C ILE A 275 15.67 -24.07 -45.36
N THR A 276 15.59 -24.67 -44.17
CA THR A 276 16.77 -25.18 -43.46
C THR A 276 17.39 -26.38 -44.14
N VAL A 277 16.58 -27.29 -44.68
CA VAL A 277 17.08 -28.40 -45.51
C VAL A 277 17.76 -27.88 -46.77
N LEU A 278 17.15 -26.91 -47.46
CA LEU A 278 17.74 -26.27 -48.64
C LEU A 278 19.05 -25.56 -48.30
N LEU A 279 19.13 -24.88 -47.16
CA LEU A 279 20.35 -24.25 -46.66
C LEU A 279 21.45 -25.29 -46.49
N VAL A 280 21.18 -26.39 -45.78
CA VAL A 280 22.17 -27.45 -45.52
C VAL A 280 22.66 -28.08 -46.83
N ILE A 281 21.76 -28.46 -47.74
CA ILE A 281 22.13 -29.05 -49.04
C ILE A 281 22.92 -28.04 -49.88
N GLY A 282 22.48 -26.78 -49.93
CA GLY A 282 23.17 -25.71 -50.63
C GLY A 282 24.58 -25.48 -50.10
N LEU A 283 24.76 -25.47 -48.78
CA LEU A 283 26.06 -25.32 -48.11
C LEU A 283 27.00 -26.48 -48.44
N LEU A 284 26.50 -27.73 -48.42
CA LEU A 284 27.29 -28.91 -48.76
C LEU A 284 27.78 -28.87 -50.21
N ILE A 285 26.92 -28.52 -51.16
CA ILE A 285 27.28 -28.40 -52.57
C ILE A 285 28.25 -27.23 -52.79
N ALA A 286 28.00 -26.09 -52.15
CA ALA A 286 28.89 -24.94 -52.22
C ALA A 286 30.30 -25.27 -51.70
N LEU A 287 30.40 -26.00 -50.58
CA LEU A 287 31.67 -26.40 -49.99
C LEU A 287 32.40 -27.42 -50.87
N GLU A 288 31.71 -28.44 -51.40
CA GLU A 288 32.31 -29.40 -52.35
C GLU A 288 32.82 -28.69 -53.61
N ARG A 289 32.02 -27.80 -54.20
CA ARG A 289 32.41 -27.02 -55.38
C ARG A 289 33.57 -26.11 -55.10
N MET A 290 33.60 -25.44 -53.96
CA MET A 290 34.71 -24.59 -53.56
C MET A 290 36.02 -25.37 -53.53
N ILE A 291 36.04 -26.57 -52.95
CA ILE A 291 37.23 -27.45 -52.91
C ILE A 291 37.63 -27.90 -54.32
N VAL A 292 36.68 -28.41 -55.11
CA VAL A 292 36.95 -28.94 -56.45
C VAL A 292 37.44 -27.85 -57.40
N LEU A 293 36.78 -26.69 -57.45
CA LEU A 293 37.15 -25.59 -58.34
C LEU A 293 38.49 -24.97 -57.94
N THR A 294 38.77 -24.85 -56.64
CA THR A 294 40.08 -24.39 -56.16
C THR A 294 41.19 -25.37 -56.57
N SER A 295 40.93 -26.67 -56.50
CA SER A 295 41.85 -27.71 -56.97
C SER A 295 42.07 -27.65 -58.48
N VAL A 296 40.99 -27.56 -59.27
CA VAL A 296 41.05 -27.45 -60.74
C VAL A 296 41.80 -26.19 -61.16
N GLY A 297 41.50 -25.03 -60.56
CA GLY A 297 42.20 -23.78 -60.82
C GLY A 297 43.69 -23.86 -60.49
N SER A 298 44.04 -24.51 -59.38
CA SER A 298 45.45 -24.77 -59.02
C SER A 298 46.15 -25.67 -60.04
N LYS A 299 45.50 -26.72 -60.52
CA LYS A 299 46.04 -27.62 -61.55
C LYS A 299 46.20 -26.93 -62.91
N ILE A 300 45.24 -26.09 -63.31
CA ILE A 300 45.36 -25.28 -64.54
C ILE A 300 46.55 -24.32 -64.43
N LYS A 301 46.70 -23.62 -63.29
CA LYS A 301 47.83 -22.72 -63.03
C LYS A 301 49.18 -23.44 -62.98
N ALA A 302 49.22 -24.72 -62.61
CA ALA A 302 50.42 -25.54 -62.70
C ALA A 302 50.72 -25.94 -64.15
N GLN A 303 49.69 -26.26 -64.95
CA GLN A 303 49.82 -26.64 -66.35
C GLN A 303 50.27 -25.48 -67.24
N THR A 304 49.87 -24.24 -66.97
CA THR A 304 50.35 -23.06 -67.72
C THR A 304 51.86 -22.85 -67.61
N LYS A 305 52.50 -23.37 -66.55
CA LYS A 305 53.96 -23.33 -66.39
C LYS A 305 54.70 -24.40 -67.18
N ASN A 306 54.00 -25.46 -67.61
CA ASN A 306 54.57 -26.63 -68.28
C ASN A 306 53.77 -26.97 -69.54
N MET A 307 53.79 -26.08 -70.52
CA MET A 307 52.97 -26.19 -71.74
C MET A 307 53.42 -27.33 -72.66
N ASP A 308 54.69 -27.75 -72.60
CA ASP A 308 55.27 -28.75 -73.50
C ASP A 308 54.89 -30.19 -73.14
N LYS A 309 54.41 -30.44 -71.92
CA LYS A 309 54.01 -31.78 -71.42
C LYS A 309 52.56 -31.75 -70.91
N PRO A 310 51.57 -32.03 -71.77
CA PRO A 310 50.17 -32.03 -71.38
C PRO A 310 49.87 -33.10 -70.34
N ASN A 311 49.13 -32.75 -69.27
CA ASN A 311 48.66 -33.71 -68.27
C ASN A 311 47.13 -33.83 -68.32
N SER A 312 46.62 -35.04 -68.55
CA SER A 312 45.17 -35.32 -68.65
C SER A 312 44.38 -35.11 -67.35
N ASN A 313 45.03 -34.85 -66.21
CA ASN A 313 44.38 -34.64 -64.91
C ASN A 313 43.79 -33.23 -64.71
N ASN A 314 43.90 -32.34 -65.69
CA ASN A 314 43.32 -31.01 -65.66
C ASN A 314 42.74 -30.60 -67.02
N PRO A 315 41.73 -29.70 -67.05
CA PRO A 315 41.07 -29.30 -68.31
C PRO A 315 42.05 -28.70 -69.33
N LEU A 316 42.98 -27.84 -68.91
CA LEU A 316 43.96 -27.22 -69.80
C LEU A 316 44.91 -28.25 -70.42
N GLY A 317 45.35 -29.25 -69.66
CA GLY A 317 46.21 -30.31 -70.18
C GLY A 317 45.49 -31.21 -71.18
N ARG A 318 44.18 -31.46 -71.01
CA ARG A 318 43.37 -32.17 -72.02
C ARG A 318 43.20 -31.33 -73.30
N LEU A 319 43.05 -30.02 -73.17
CA LEU A 319 43.00 -29.10 -74.31
C LEU A 319 44.33 -29.04 -75.07
N LEU A 320 45.46 -28.92 -74.36
CA LEU A 320 46.80 -28.95 -74.95
C LEU A 320 47.11 -30.27 -75.64
N LYS A 321 46.54 -31.38 -75.17
CA LYS A 321 46.67 -32.68 -75.83
C LYS A 321 45.95 -32.71 -77.18
N VAL A 322 44.72 -32.20 -77.25
CA VAL A 322 43.97 -32.07 -78.52
C VAL A 322 44.71 -31.14 -79.50
N TYR A 323 45.32 -30.06 -79.00
CA TYR A 323 46.18 -29.19 -79.79
C TYR A 323 47.40 -29.92 -80.36
N GLN A 324 48.10 -30.73 -79.54
CA GLN A 324 49.25 -31.50 -79.99
C GLN A 324 48.88 -32.61 -80.99
N GLU A 325 47.72 -33.25 -80.82
CA GLU A 325 47.23 -34.33 -81.70
C GLU A 325 46.74 -33.83 -83.06
N ASN A 326 46.33 -32.57 -83.18
CA ASN A 326 45.78 -31.97 -84.39
C ASN A 326 46.64 -30.80 -84.91
N LYS A 327 47.93 -30.75 -84.54
CA LYS A 327 48.83 -29.63 -84.85
C LYS A 327 49.07 -29.43 -86.35
N ASP A 328 48.94 -30.49 -87.14
CA ASP A 328 49.14 -30.48 -88.60
C ASP A 328 47.82 -30.26 -89.38
N ALA A 329 46.69 -30.08 -88.68
CA ALA A 329 45.41 -29.75 -89.29
C ALA A 329 45.36 -28.27 -89.71
N ASP A 330 44.46 -27.94 -90.64
CA ASP A 330 44.16 -26.56 -90.99
C ASP A 330 43.57 -25.80 -89.79
N ALA A 331 43.71 -24.48 -89.80
CA ALA A 331 43.33 -23.63 -88.67
C ALA A 331 41.85 -23.78 -88.27
N GLU A 332 40.96 -23.97 -89.25
CA GLU A 332 39.51 -24.12 -89.03
C GLU A 332 39.19 -25.46 -88.35
N THR A 333 39.81 -26.55 -88.80
CA THR A 333 39.68 -27.86 -88.13
C THR A 333 40.26 -27.85 -86.72
N LEU A 334 41.39 -27.18 -86.49
CA LEU A 334 42.00 -27.08 -85.16
C LEU A 334 41.13 -26.27 -84.20
N GLU A 335 40.59 -25.14 -84.65
CA GLU A 335 39.65 -24.31 -83.88
C GLU A 335 38.41 -25.12 -83.49
N LEU A 336 37.79 -25.81 -84.46
CA LEU A 336 36.63 -26.65 -84.21
C LEU A 336 36.90 -27.74 -83.17
N LYS A 337 38.08 -28.38 -83.22
CA LYS A 337 38.48 -29.43 -82.26
C LYS A 337 38.74 -28.90 -80.86
N LEU A 338 39.29 -27.68 -80.75
CA LEU A 338 39.48 -27.03 -79.46
C LEU A 338 38.15 -26.59 -78.85
N ASP A 339 37.24 -26.03 -79.65
CA ASP A 339 35.89 -25.66 -79.21
C ASP A 339 35.08 -26.88 -78.77
N GLU A 340 35.15 -27.99 -79.53
CA GLU A 340 34.53 -29.26 -79.15
C GLU A 340 35.03 -29.73 -77.77
N GLN A 341 36.33 -29.60 -77.50
CA GLN A 341 36.90 -29.99 -76.22
C GLN A 341 36.52 -29.02 -75.10
N ILE A 342 36.47 -27.70 -75.35
CA ILE A 342 35.99 -26.71 -74.37
C ILE A 342 34.52 -26.98 -73.99
N LEU A 343 33.69 -27.27 -74.98
CA LEU A 343 32.28 -27.65 -74.78
C LEU A 343 32.14 -28.95 -74.00
N ARG A 344 33.07 -29.89 -74.15
CA ARG A 344 33.09 -31.14 -73.38
C ARG A 344 33.51 -30.95 -71.92
N GLU A 345 34.35 -29.97 -71.63
CA GLU A 345 34.86 -29.68 -70.28
C GLU A 345 33.91 -28.79 -69.46
N THR A 346 33.24 -27.82 -70.09
CA THR A 346 32.34 -26.84 -69.44
C THR A 346 31.30 -27.48 -68.50
N PRO A 347 30.58 -28.55 -68.89
CA PRO A 347 29.57 -29.19 -68.01
C PRO A 347 30.15 -29.76 -66.71
N THR A 348 31.42 -30.18 -66.72
CA THR A 348 32.06 -30.76 -65.52
C THR A 348 32.42 -29.69 -64.49
N VAL A 349 32.77 -28.50 -64.96
CA VAL A 349 33.06 -27.30 -64.15
C VAL A 349 31.76 -26.71 -63.60
N ASP A 350 30.71 -26.63 -64.45
CA ASP A 350 29.42 -26.04 -64.09
C ASP A 350 28.50 -26.96 -63.26
N ARG A 351 28.84 -28.25 -63.17
CA ARG A 351 28.07 -29.22 -62.37
C ARG A 351 27.87 -28.68 -60.95
N GLY A 352 26.63 -28.69 -60.46
CA GLY A 352 26.27 -28.20 -59.11
C GLY A 352 26.09 -26.68 -59.00
N ILE A 353 26.75 -25.86 -59.83
CA ILE A 353 26.57 -24.40 -59.85
C ILE A 353 25.15 -24.04 -60.29
N ASN A 354 24.61 -24.75 -61.30
CA ASN A 354 23.23 -24.53 -61.73
C ASN A 354 22.20 -24.86 -60.65
N LEU A 355 22.46 -25.85 -59.79
CA LEU A 355 21.59 -26.17 -58.66
C LEU A 355 21.63 -25.07 -57.59
N ILE A 356 22.82 -24.51 -57.31
CA ILE A 356 22.96 -23.35 -56.41
C ILE A 356 22.22 -22.12 -56.97
N LYS A 357 22.33 -21.84 -58.28
CA LYS A 357 21.58 -20.76 -58.94
C LYS A 357 20.06 -20.95 -58.81
N MET A 358 19.59 -22.19 -58.98
CA MET A 358 18.18 -22.53 -58.80
C MET A 358 17.74 -22.31 -57.35
N PHE A 359 18.51 -22.78 -56.36
CA PHE A 359 18.21 -22.54 -54.95
C PHE A 359 18.19 -21.04 -54.62
N ALA A 360 19.13 -20.25 -55.16
CA ALA A 360 19.18 -18.80 -54.96
C ALA A 360 17.96 -18.08 -55.56
N ALA A 361 17.38 -18.59 -56.65
CA ALA A 361 16.17 -18.04 -57.26
C ALA A 361 14.89 -18.44 -56.51
N ILE A 362 14.83 -19.65 -55.94
CA ILE A 362 13.64 -20.19 -55.26
C ILE A 362 13.59 -19.77 -53.79
N ALA A 363 14.73 -19.62 -53.11
CA ALA A 363 14.78 -19.33 -51.68
C ALA A 363 14.00 -18.05 -51.28
N PRO A 364 14.07 -16.92 -52.02
CA PRO A 364 13.27 -15.72 -51.72
C PRO A 364 11.76 -15.89 -51.96
N LEU A 365 11.33 -16.94 -52.67
CA LEU A 365 9.91 -17.24 -52.90
C LEU A 365 9.33 -18.13 -51.79
N MET A 366 10.20 -18.80 -51.02
CA MET A 366 9.79 -19.66 -49.90
C MET A 366 9.75 -18.93 -48.57
N GLY A 367 10.64 -17.95 -48.35
CA GLY A 367 10.64 -17.08 -47.16
C GLY A 367 9.72 -15.90 -47.34
#